data_AF-A0A2M8DE83-F1
#
_entry.id   AF-A0A2M8DE83-F1
#
_cell.length_a   1.000
_cell.length_b   1.000
_cell.length_c   1.000
_cell.angle_alpha   90.00
_cell.angle_beta   90.00
_cell.angle_gamma   90.00
#
_symmetry.space_group_name_H-M   'P 1'
#
loop_
_entity.id
_entity.type
_entity.pdbx_description
1 polymer ?
#
loop_
_entity_poly.entity_id
_entity_poly.type
_entity_poly.pdbx_seq_one_letter_code
_entity_poly.pdbx_strand_id
1 'polypeptide(L)'
;MLFKRLHKLFPTLIYLVCGLLLVMFFQSATTLRLTDIHYGGVNQKLEKSNNFYYLEPIANTVDYSMTANLNYLPFSQTNINIDPDDCLIALKVNNQDVLNSKMNQPICGSERGYDLDLKPYLKIGSNQVMVSLHNEGGALGLYWQNSLSDPINFILILLTLILIIAILSLLIMVIDSSPLITIFLVIGGFILRCIYLMYTRFNVREHDVPGHFQFVDYVQTHFRLPDINYCYQCHQKPLYYIISGIYLKIIGFFGFTNPFSSLQFLNLILFMFMMIFGLVLLKKNLKNKLSFLSAGLILVFWPSGIIHSIRISNDILYYFFYILGLLFINIWFRSKKNQFLIWGIIIALLGLLTKVNTIALLCLILILVIYRNRFNFKHLVVYFVGFLILMFLFLIPYVKQKQVSQTLLSRITRSDQIDGRLQVGNKPVNYLFFDLQTYMHEPFVSAWEDRTGRQYFWNYLIKSSLFGEFSFNKEWSRDLAVVMSFVALLMIGFSSLSIFFVNKKNYRAVAFFGLSLLLLLTMFIFYRIRFPAACNTDFRYIFPSLISFAFIYGFAIEKAGEKNLILVRYFGLVLAICLSLLVNVFFFVNI
;
A
#
# COMPACT_ATOMS: atom_id res chain seq x y z
N MET A 1 13.90 29.10 8.47
CA MET A 1 14.75 27.94 8.81
C MET A 1 14.64 26.83 7.77
N LEU A 2 13.43 26.33 7.44
CA LEU A 2 13.22 25.31 6.39
C LEU A 2 13.79 25.73 5.01
N PHE A 3 13.47 26.94 4.53
CA PHE A 3 14.03 27.48 3.28
C PHE A 3 15.56 27.57 3.25
N LYS A 4 16.20 27.92 4.38
CA LYS A 4 17.67 27.96 4.46
C LYS A 4 18.29 26.56 4.38
N ARG A 5 17.66 25.55 5.01
CA ARG A 5 18.11 24.15 4.92
C ARG A 5 17.89 23.57 3.53
N LEU A 6 16.72 23.82 2.95
CA LEU A 6 16.41 23.41 1.59
C LEU A 6 17.44 24.01 0.63
N HIS A 7 17.66 25.31 0.66
CA HIS A 7 18.66 25.98 -0.19
C HIS A 7 20.07 25.38 -0.05
N LYS A 8 20.49 25.02 1.17
CA LYS A 8 21.81 24.41 1.40
C LYS A 8 21.92 22.99 0.83
N LEU A 9 20.85 22.19 0.92
CA LEU A 9 20.85 20.77 0.54
C LEU A 9 20.32 20.52 -0.88
N PHE A 10 19.73 21.54 -1.51
CA PHE A 10 19.10 21.44 -2.83
C PHE A 10 20.06 21.01 -3.95
N PRO A 11 21.31 21.51 -4.04
CA PRO A 11 22.25 21.03 -5.05
C PRO A 11 22.53 19.54 -4.92
N THR A 12 22.78 19.06 -3.68
CA THR A 12 23.00 17.63 -3.40
C THR A 12 21.79 16.79 -3.76
N LEU A 13 20.56 17.26 -3.47
CA LEU A 13 19.34 16.58 -3.88
C LEU A 13 19.24 16.43 -5.40
N ILE A 14 19.58 17.47 -6.16
CA ILE A 14 19.59 17.42 -7.63
C ILE A 14 20.59 16.37 -8.11
N TYR A 15 21.82 16.36 -7.60
CA TYR A 15 22.82 15.36 -7.99
C TYR A 15 22.36 13.92 -7.71
N LEU A 16 21.75 13.67 -6.56
CA LEU A 16 21.22 12.35 -6.22
C LEU A 16 20.07 11.93 -7.13
N VAL A 17 19.15 12.86 -7.46
CA VAL A 17 18.04 12.58 -8.39
C VAL A 17 18.55 12.33 -9.80
N CYS A 18 19.51 13.13 -10.29
CA CYS A 18 20.16 12.89 -11.58
C CYS A 18 20.89 11.53 -11.60
N GLY A 19 21.58 11.17 -10.51
CA GLY A 19 22.20 9.85 -10.36
C GLY A 19 21.17 8.72 -10.42
N LEU A 20 20.02 8.88 -9.77
CA LEU A 20 18.94 7.89 -9.81
C LEU A 20 18.38 7.72 -11.23
N LEU A 21 18.13 8.83 -11.93
CA LEU A 21 17.67 8.81 -13.32
C LEU A 21 18.70 8.14 -14.25
N LEU A 22 20.00 8.39 -14.02
CA LEU A 22 21.07 7.75 -14.77
C LEU A 22 21.10 6.23 -14.54
N VAL A 23 20.99 5.78 -13.29
CA VAL A 23 20.93 4.34 -12.96
C VAL A 23 19.69 3.70 -13.59
N MET A 24 18.52 4.36 -13.54
CA MET A 24 17.30 3.87 -14.20
C MET A 24 17.48 3.77 -15.73
N PHE A 25 18.18 4.72 -16.35
CA PHE A 25 18.52 4.67 -17.77
C PHE A 25 19.44 3.49 -18.10
N PHE A 26 20.47 3.23 -17.30
CA PHE A 26 21.33 2.05 -17.47
C PHE A 26 20.59 0.74 -17.26
N GLN A 27 19.73 0.66 -16.24
CA GLN A 27 18.86 -0.50 -16.03
C GLN A 27 17.97 -0.74 -17.25
N SER A 28 17.44 0.34 -17.83
CA SER A 28 16.64 0.25 -19.05
C SER A 28 17.42 -0.28 -20.25
N ALA A 29 18.62 0.26 -20.48
CA ALA A 29 19.46 -0.08 -21.61
C ALA A 29 20.03 -1.51 -21.53
N THR A 30 20.17 -2.06 -20.33
CA THR A 30 20.75 -3.39 -20.10
C THR A 30 19.71 -4.50 -19.94
N THR A 31 18.43 -4.17 -19.76
CA THR A 31 17.35 -5.15 -19.57
C THR A 31 17.07 -5.98 -20.83
N LEU A 32 16.91 -7.29 -20.66
CA LEU A 32 16.42 -8.17 -21.72
C LEU A 32 14.89 -8.06 -21.86
N ARG A 33 14.44 -7.35 -22.88
CA ARG A 33 13.00 -7.11 -23.13
C ARG A 33 12.48 -7.96 -24.26
N LEU A 34 11.28 -8.48 -24.05
CA LEU A 34 10.46 -9.05 -25.10
C LEU A 34 9.75 -7.92 -25.84
N THR A 35 9.86 -7.91 -27.16
CA THR A 35 9.17 -7.00 -28.08
C THR A 35 8.44 -7.80 -29.15
N ASP A 36 7.41 -7.21 -29.78
CA ASP A 36 6.59 -7.88 -30.80
C ASP A 36 6.05 -9.24 -30.31
N ILE A 37 5.34 -9.22 -29.17
CA ILE A 37 4.80 -10.43 -28.58
C ILE A 37 3.55 -10.85 -29.35
N HIS A 38 3.58 -12.07 -29.86
CA HIS A 38 2.47 -12.74 -30.52
C HIS A 38 2.14 -14.01 -29.76
N TYR A 39 0.87 -14.26 -29.45
CA TYR A 39 0.44 -15.43 -28.69
C TYR A 39 -0.85 -16.03 -29.25
N GLY A 40 -1.06 -17.32 -29.05
CA GLY A 40 -2.29 -17.99 -29.43
C GLY A 40 -2.26 -19.46 -29.06
N GLY A 41 -3.45 -20.09 -29.02
CA GLY A 41 -3.53 -21.54 -28.85
C GLY A 41 -2.79 -22.25 -30.00
N VAL A 42 -2.30 -23.47 -29.76
CA VAL A 42 -1.48 -24.25 -30.71
C VAL A 42 -2.10 -24.36 -32.13
N ASN A 43 -3.42 -24.18 -32.27
CA ASN A 43 -4.15 -24.20 -33.54
C ASN A 43 -4.97 -22.93 -33.83
N GLN A 44 -4.67 -21.80 -33.20
CA GLN A 44 -5.40 -20.54 -33.36
C GLN A 44 -4.51 -19.43 -33.95
N LYS A 45 -5.15 -18.41 -34.52
CA LYS A 45 -4.43 -17.24 -35.06
C LYS A 45 -3.73 -16.49 -33.91
N LEU A 46 -2.45 -16.19 -34.08
CA LEU A 46 -1.68 -15.46 -33.09
C LEU A 46 -2.19 -14.01 -32.98
N GLU A 47 -2.57 -13.61 -31.76
CA GLU A 47 -2.92 -12.26 -31.38
C GLU A 47 -1.66 -11.47 -31.00
N LYS A 48 -1.62 -10.19 -31.36
CA LYS A 48 -0.53 -9.30 -30.95
C LYS A 48 -0.87 -8.72 -29.57
N SER A 49 0.04 -8.86 -28.61
CA SER A 49 -0.04 -8.16 -27.34
C SER A 49 1.19 -7.29 -27.10
N ASN A 50 0.99 -6.19 -26.38
CA ASN A 50 2.09 -5.39 -25.86
C ASN A 50 2.66 -5.98 -24.55
N ASN A 51 1.92 -6.85 -23.86
CA ASN A 51 2.30 -7.44 -22.57
C ASN A 51 1.70 -8.85 -22.42
N PHE A 52 2.51 -9.81 -21.95
CA PHE A 52 2.08 -11.19 -21.74
C PHE A 52 2.12 -11.58 -20.25
N TYR A 53 2.00 -10.61 -19.34
CA TYR A 53 2.05 -10.84 -17.88
C TYR A 53 0.72 -11.33 -17.29
N TYR A 54 -0.40 -10.99 -17.92
CA TYR A 54 -1.74 -11.39 -17.50
C TYR A 54 -2.70 -11.22 -18.68
N LEU A 55 -3.32 -12.30 -19.12
CA LEU A 55 -4.41 -12.34 -20.07
C LEU A 55 -5.70 -12.77 -19.34
N GLU A 56 -6.84 -12.28 -19.83
CA GLU A 56 -8.14 -12.58 -19.24
C GLU A 56 -8.39 -14.10 -19.14
N PRO A 57 -9.17 -14.55 -18.14
CA PRO A 57 -9.32 -15.97 -17.86
C PRO A 57 -9.83 -16.75 -19.06
N ILE A 58 -9.14 -17.83 -19.40
CA ILE A 58 -9.54 -18.77 -20.44
C ILE A 58 -10.14 -19.98 -19.73
N ALA A 59 -11.38 -20.31 -20.08
CA ALA A 59 -12.17 -21.33 -19.37
C ALA A 59 -11.70 -22.78 -19.62
N ASN A 60 -10.84 -23.00 -20.61
CA ASN A 60 -10.45 -24.34 -21.06
C ASN A 60 -8.95 -24.58 -20.84
N THR A 61 -8.62 -25.80 -20.45
CA THR A 61 -7.25 -26.32 -20.46
C THR A 61 -6.73 -26.37 -21.89
N VAL A 62 -5.76 -25.52 -22.24
CA VAL A 62 -5.26 -25.39 -23.61
C VAL A 62 -3.77 -25.06 -23.57
N ASP A 63 -3.01 -25.66 -24.50
CA ASP A 63 -1.62 -25.29 -24.74
C ASP A 63 -1.54 -23.98 -25.56
N TYR A 64 -0.69 -23.08 -25.11
CA TYR A 64 -0.43 -21.79 -25.73
C TYR A 64 1.00 -21.70 -26.24
N SER A 65 1.15 -21.05 -27.39
CA SER A 65 2.46 -20.65 -27.90
C SER A 65 2.57 -19.12 -27.89
N MET A 66 3.73 -18.64 -27.46
CA MET A 66 4.09 -17.22 -27.50
C MET A 66 5.40 -17.08 -28.27
N THR A 67 5.44 -16.18 -29.24
CA THR A 67 6.66 -15.80 -29.96
C THR A 67 6.94 -14.32 -29.74
N ALA A 68 8.20 -13.97 -29.49
CA ALA A 68 8.63 -12.60 -29.32
C ALA A 68 10.06 -12.39 -29.81
N ASN A 69 10.42 -11.13 -30.03
CA ASN A 69 11.78 -10.71 -30.33
C ASN A 69 12.48 -10.22 -29.05
N LEU A 70 13.79 -10.39 -29.01
CA LEU A 70 14.65 -9.93 -27.92
C LEU A 70 15.92 -9.33 -28.50
N ASN A 71 16.24 -8.09 -28.12
CA ASN A 71 17.46 -7.44 -28.56
C ASN A 71 18.57 -7.60 -27.51
N TYR A 72 19.73 -8.14 -27.91
CA TYR A 72 20.86 -8.39 -27.04
C TYR A 72 22.07 -7.53 -27.43
N LEU A 73 22.64 -6.81 -26.47
CA LEU A 73 23.86 -6.01 -26.61
C LEU A 73 24.96 -6.56 -25.66
N PRO A 74 26.25 -6.23 -25.89
CA PRO A 74 27.34 -6.75 -25.07
C PRO A 74 27.26 -6.44 -23.57
N PHE A 75 26.55 -5.37 -23.18
CA PHE A 75 26.32 -4.98 -21.78
C PHE A 75 24.93 -5.35 -21.27
N SER A 76 24.14 -6.06 -22.07
CA SER A 76 22.85 -6.56 -21.63
C SER A 76 23.04 -7.62 -20.55
N GLN A 77 22.07 -7.65 -19.64
CA GLN A 77 21.89 -8.71 -18.66
C GLN A 77 21.68 -10.04 -19.41
N THR A 78 22.02 -11.16 -18.78
CA THR A 78 21.93 -12.48 -19.42
C THR A 78 21.09 -13.46 -18.63
N ASN A 79 20.96 -13.25 -17.32
CA ASN A 79 20.13 -14.12 -16.50
C ASN A 79 18.73 -13.52 -16.36
N ILE A 80 17.72 -14.32 -16.65
CA ILE A 80 16.32 -13.95 -16.49
C ILE A 80 15.67 -14.85 -15.45
N ASN A 81 14.68 -14.31 -14.75
CA ASN A 81 13.78 -15.05 -13.91
C ASN A 81 12.46 -15.20 -14.68
N ILE A 82 12.08 -16.44 -14.97
CA ILE A 82 10.83 -16.78 -15.64
C ILE A 82 9.89 -17.44 -14.63
N ASP A 83 8.65 -17.01 -14.65
CA ASP A 83 7.60 -17.59 -13.83
C ASP A 83 6.30 -17.70 -14.65
N PRO A 84 5.94 -18.92 -15.10
CA PRO A 84 4.66 -19.15 -15.76
C PRO A 84 3.53 -19.12 -14.74
N ASP A 85 2.33 -18.70 -15.16
CA ASP A 85 1.13 -18.76 -14.30
C ASP A 85 0.83 -20.21 -13.89
N ASP A 86 0.84 -21.12 -14.86
CA ASP A 86 0.68 -22.56 -14.65
C ASP A 86 1.99 -23.31 -14.94
N CYS A 87 2.18 -23.81 -16.17
CA CYS A 87 3.33 -24.63 -16.50
C CYS A 87 4.00 -24.19 -17.79
N LEU A 88 5.33 -24.04 -17.74
CA LEU A 88 6.20 -23.84 -18.89
C LEU A 88 6.64 -25.21 -19.43
N ILE A 89 6.18 -25.51 -20.66
CA ILE A 89 6.47 -26.76 -21.38
C ILE A 89 7.80 -26.64 -22.13
N ALA A 90 7.98 -25.55 -22.88
CA ALA A 90 9.16 -25.37 -23.72
C ALA A 90 9.59 -23.89 -23.78
N LEU A 91 10.88 -23.66 -23.84
CA LEU A 91 11.48 -22.35 -24.09
C LEU A 91 12.61 -22.52 -25.10
N LYS A 92 12.46 -21.87 -26.26
CA LYS A 92 13.45 -21.83 -27.33
C LYS A 92 13.94 -20.42 -27.55
N VAL A 93 15.25 -20.27 -27.72
CA VAL A 93 15.89 -19.02 -28.14
C VAL A 93 16.69 -19.32 -29.40
N ASN A 94 16.42 -18.61 -30.49
CA ASN A 94 17.04 -18.84 -31.80
C ASN A 94 16.95 -20.31 -32.27
N ASN A 95 15.79 -20.95 -32.07
CA ASN A 95 15.52 -22.37 -32.32
C ASN A 95 16.36 -23.36 -31.51
N GLN A 96 17.09 -22.91 -30.49
CA GLN A 96 17.79 -23.78 -29.53
C GLN A 96 16.96 -23.93 -28.26
N ASP A 97 16.79 -25.16 -27.80
CA ASP A 97 16.11 -25.46 -26.54
C ASP A 97 16.94 -24.99 -25.35
N VAL A 98 16.38 -24.06 -24.58
CA VAL A 98 16.99 -23.54 -23.34
C VAL A 98 16.76 -24.51 -22.19
N LEU A 99 15.59 -25.16 -22.17
CA LEU A 99 15.23 -26.21 -21.23
C LEU A 99 15.82 -27.54 -21.72
N ASN A 100 17.09 -27.84 -21.41
CA ASN A 100 17.78 -29.03 -21.94
C ASN A 100 18.00 -30.13 -20.88
N SER A 101 17.47 -31.33 -21.14
CA SER A 101 17.65 -32.71 -20.56
C SER A 101 17.84 -32.98 -19.05
N LYS A 102 18.22 -32.02 -18.21
CA LYS A 102 18.35 -32.21 -16.74
C LYS A 102 17.05 -31.96 -15.98
N MET A 103 16.08 -31.28 -16.59
CA MET A 103 14.75 -31.06 -16.05
C MET A 103 13.76 -31.91 -16.85
N ASN A 104 13.53 -33.15 -16.40
CA ASN A 104 12.56 -34.08 -17.00
C ASN A 104 11.09 -33.74 -16.68
N GLN A 105 10.81 -32.54 -16.16
CA GLN A 105 9.49 -32.13 -15.73
C GLN A 105 9.20 -30.68 -16.17
N PRO A 106 7.95 -30.38 -16.55
CA PRO A 106 7.54 -29.01 -16.85
C PRO A 106 7.78 -28.11 -15.64
N ILE A 107 8.18 -26.87 -15.93
CA ILE A 107 8.42 -25.86 -14.91
C ILE A 107 7.06 -25.28 -14.52
N CYS A 108 6.48 -25.77 -13.42
CA CYS A 108 5.16 -25.35 -12.96
C CYS A 108 5.24 -24.42 -11.75
N GLY A 109 4.24 -23.52 -11.65
CA GLY A 109 4.02 -22.44 -10.70
C GLY A 109 4.79 -22.57 -9.38
N SER A 110 6.04 -22.08 -9.40
CA SER A 110 6.80 -21.90 -8.16
C SER A 110 6.57 -20.47 -7.72
N GLU A 111 6.32 -20.21 -6.43
CA GLU A 111 6.12 -18.83 -5.91
C GLU A 111 7.32 -17.88 -6.16
N ARG A 112 8.47 -18.39 -6.61
CA ARG A 112 9.74 -17.66 -6.80
C ARG A 112 10.22 -17.56 -8.25
N GLY A 113 9.58 -18.25 -9.19
CA GLY A 113 10.08 -18.37 -10.56
C GLY A 113 11.39 -19.15 -10.65
N TYR A 114 11.98 -19.16 -11.85
CA TYR A 114 13.14 -19.95 -12.21
C TYR A 114 14.17 -19.07 -12.90
N ASP A 115 15.40 -19.07 -12.38
CA ASP A 115 16.51 -18.34 -12.95
C ASP A 115 17.17 -19.14 -14.08
N LEU A 116 17.26 -18.53 -15.27
CA LEU A 116 17.81 -19.12 -16.47
C LEU A 116 18.91 -18.21 -17.03
N ASP A 117 20.09 -18.78 -17.28
CA ASP A 117 21.16 -18.10 -18.02
C ASP A 117 20.93 -18.26 -19.53
N LEU A 118 20.59 -17.15 -20.19
CA LEU A 118 20.39 -17.12 -21.64
C LEU A 118 21.67 -16.86 -22.43
N LYS A 119 22.78 -16.50 -21.79
CA LYS A 119 24.04 -16.14 -22.47
C LYS A 119 24.47 -17.13 -23.56
N PRO A 120 24.37 -18.46 -23.38
CA PRO A 120 24.80 -19.41 -24.40
C PRO A 120 23.96 -19.38 -25.70
N TYR A 121 22.72 -18.88 -25.61
CA TYR A 121 21.73 -18.94 -26.69
C TYR A 121 21.55 -17.60 -27.42
N LEU A 122 22.12 -16.52 -26.88
CA LEU A 122 21.98 -15.16 -27.38
C LEU A 122 23.06 -14.80 -28.41
N LYS A 123 22.65 -14.08 -29.45
CA LYS A 123 23.50 -13.45 -30.47
C LYS A 123 23.34 -11.95 -30.38
N ILE A 124 24.41 -11.20 -30.67
CA ILE A 124 24.35 -9.73 -30.69
C ILE A 124 23.32 -9.29 -31.73
N GLY A 125 22.40 -8.40 -31.33
CA GLY A 125 21.27 -7.94 -32.13
C GLY A 125 19.97 -8.67 -31.80
N SER A 126 19.12 -8.87 -32.81
CA SER A 126 17.80 -9.47 -32.64
C SER A 126 17.86 -10.98 -32.47
N ASN A 127 17.14 -11.50 -31.49
CA ASN A 127 16.98 -12.91 -31.15
C ASN A 127 15.49 -13.25 -31.14
N GLN A 128 15.15 -14.46 -31.57
CA GLN A 128 13.77 -14.93 -31.53
C GLN A 128 13.56 -15.82 -30.30
N VAL A 129 12.52 -15.54 -29.53
CA VAL A 129 12.10 -16.30 -28.35
C VAL A 129 10.77 -16.97 -28.66
N MET A 130 10.66 -18.26 -28.37
CA MET A 130 9.43 -19.03 -28.46
C MET A 130 9.18 -19.75 -27.14
N VAL A 131 7.99 -19.57 -26.58
CA VAL A 131 7.56 -20.13 -25.30
C VAL A 131 6.32 -20.98 -25.53
N SER A 132 6.26 -22.16 -24.92
CA SER A 132 5.07 -23.01 -24.89
C SER A 132 4.61 -23.19 -23.45
N LEU A 133 3.34 -22.87 -23.19
CA LEU A 133 2.73 -22.89 -21.87
C LEU A 133 1.55 -23.85 -21.86
N HIS A 134 1.42 -24.62 -20.79
CA HIS A 134 0.21 -25.37 -20.48
C HIS A 134 -0.61 -24.55 -19.48
N ASN A 135 -1.86 -24.25 -19.80
CA ASN A 135 -2.80 -23.58 -18.92
C ASN A 135 -3.82 -24.61 -18.41
N GLU A 136 -3.96 -24.78 -17.10
CA GLU A 136 -4.94 -25.65 -16.46
C GLU A 136 -6.32 -24.97 -16.28
N GLY A 137 -6.41 -23.68 -16.62
CA GLY A 137 -7.63 -22.88 -16.63
C GLY A 137 -7.50 -21.64 -15.75
N GLY A 138 -8.15 -20.55 -16.14
CA GLY A 138 -7.99 -19.27 -15.46
C GLY A 138 -7.11 -18.31 -16.26
N ALA A 139 -6.42 -17.40 -15.58
CA ALA A 139 -5.57 -16.42 -16.26
C ALA A 139 -4.43 -17.12 -17.00
N LEU A 140 -3.88 -16.45 -18.01
CA LEU A 140 -2.68 -16.91 -18.71
C LEU A 140 -1.63 -15.82 -18.63
N GLY A 141 -0.41 -16.17 -18.24
CA GLY A 141 0.67 -15.21 -18.15
C GLY A 141 2.05 -15.84 -18.10
N LEU A 142 3.03 -15.06 -18.51
CA LEU A 142 4.45 -15.32 -18.30
C LEU A 142 5.07 -14.08 -17.66
N TYR A 143 5.57 -14.25 -16.44
CA TYR A 143 6.43 -13.26 -15.86
C TYR A 143 7.82 -13.43 -16.45
N TRP A 144 8.25 -12.37 -17.14
CA TRP A 144 9.58 -12.24 -17.71
C TRP A 144 10.28 -11.05 -17.05
N GLN A 145 11.30 -11.31 -16.25
CA GLN A 145 12.08 -10.25 -15.61
C GLN A 145 13.56 -10.63 -15.56
N ASN A 146 14.45 -9.65 -15.43
CA ASN A 146 15.86 -9.98 -15.22
C ASN A 146 16.05 -10.55 -13.81
N SER A 147 16.89 -11.56 -13.68
CA SER A 147 17.13 -12.23 -12.40
C SER A 147 17.95 -11.36 -11.44
N LEU A 148 17.74 -11.51 -10.13
CA LEU A 148 18.61 -10.96 -9.09
C LEU A 148 19.98 -11.65 -9.07
N SER A 149 20.10 -12.85 -9.65
CA SER A 149 21.38 -13.55 -9.83
C SER A 149 22.27 -12.90 -10.90
N ASP A 150 21.71 -12.07 -11.77
CA ASP A 150 22.49 -11.33 -12.77
C ASP A 150 23.35 -10.26 -12.08
N PRO A 151 24.68 -10.27 -12.21
CA PRO A 151 25.55 -9.33 -11.51
C PRO A 151 25.28 -7.86 -11.86
N ILE A 152 24.93 -7.57 -13.11
CA ILE A 152 24.65 -6.20 -13.57
C ILE A 152 23.33 -5.74 -12.93
N ASN A 153 22.29 -6.56 -13.00
CA ASN A 153 21.00 -6.24 -12.40
C ASN A 153 21.13 -6.01 -10.88
N PHE A 154 21.85 -6.90 -10.19
CA PHE A 154 22.08 -6.81 -8.76
C PHE A 154 22.78 -5.50 -8.37
N ILE A 155 23.86 -5.12 -9.07
CA ILE A 155 24.58 -3.86 -8.82
C ILE A 155 23.68 -2.65 -9.06
N LEU A 156 22.91 -2.64 -10.16
CA LEU A 156 22.01 -1.53 -10.48
C LEU A 156 20.89 -1.38 -9.45
N ILE A 157 20.30 -2.48 -8.98
CA ILE A 157 19.31 -2.48 -7.90
C ILE A 157 19.93 -1.96 -6.60
N LEU A 158 21.14 -2.41 -6.24
CA LEU A 158 21.85 -1.95 -5.05
C LEU A 158 22.13 -0.44 -5.09
N LEU A 159 22.62 0.07 -6.23
CA LEU A 159 22.86 1.50 -6.44
C LEU A 159 21.55 2.30 -6.35
N THR A 160 20.47 1.78 -6.94
CA THR A 160 19.13 2.37 -6.85
C THR A 160 18.68 2.49 -5.40
N LEU A 161 18.83 1.42 -4.60
CA LEU A 161 18.47 1.42 -3.18
C LEU A 161 19.30 2.42 -2.37
N ILE A 162 20.61 2.48 -2.61
CA ILE A 162 21.51 3.44 -1.94
C ILE A 162 21.10 4.89 -2.26
N LEU A 163 20.82 5.19 -3.52
CA LEU A 163 20.40 6.52 -3.95
C LEU A 163 19.06 6.91 -3.34
N ILE A 164 18.08 5.99 -3.32
CA ILE A 164 16.78 6.24 -2.67
C ILE A 164 16.98 6.51 -1.18
N ILE A 165 17.78 5.70 -0.47
CA ILE A 165 18.07 5.90 0.95
C ILE A 165 18.74 7.26 1.19
N ALA A 166 19.68 7.67 0.34
CA ALA A 166 20.35 8.96 0.42
C ALA A 166 19.36 10.12 0.19
N ILE A 167 18.50 10.03 -0.82
CA ILE A 167 17.45 11.01 -1.12
C ILE A 167 16.49 11.13 0.07
N LEU A 168 15.96 10.01 0.57
CA LEU A 168 15.05 9.99 1.71
C LEU A 168 15.69 10.61 2.96
N SER A 169 16.95 10.26 3.23
CA SER A 169 17.70 10.83 4.36
C SER A 169 17.85 12.34 4.23
N LEU A 170 18.18 12.84 3.04
CA LEU A 170 18.34 14.27 2.77
C LEU A 170 17.00 15.01 2.88
N LEU A 171 15.91 14.45 2.35
CA LEU A 171 14.55 15.00 2.50
C LEU A 171 14.17 15.12 3.99
N ILE A 172 14.50 14.12 4.81
CA ILE A 172 14.27 14.17 6.26
C ILE A 172 15.11 15.27 6.90
N MET A 173 16.39 15.42 6.54
CA MET A 173 17.25 16.51 7.05
C MET A 173 16.72 17.92 6.73
N VAL A 174 15.99 18.08 5.61
CA VAL A 174 15.33 19.34 5.27
C VAL A 174 14.15 19.61 6.21
N ILE A 175 13.33 18.59 6.47
CA ILE A 175 12.05 18.72 7.20
C ILE A 175 12.26 18.68 8.72
N ASP A 176 13.29 18.00 9.19
CA ASP A 176 13.52 17.65 10.58
C ASP A 176 14.86 18.18 11.11
N SER A 177 14.83 18.86 12.26
CA SER A 177 16.02 19.40 12.93
C SER A 177 16.85 18.38 13.69
N SER A 178 16.27 17.26 14.10
CA SER A 178 16.98 16.20 14.84
C SER A 178 16.73 14.84 14.19
N PRO A 179 17.24 14.64 12.96
CA PRO A 179 16.70 13.67 12.03
C PRO A 179 17.08 12.21 12.33
N LEU A 180 18.07 11.95 13.19
CA LEU A 180 18.66 10.60 13.37
C LEU A 180 17.63 9.49 13.62
N ILE A 181 16.73 9.67 14.60
CA ILE A 181 15.69 8.66 14.90
C ILE A 181 14.73 8.51 13.72
N THR A 182 14.35 9.63 13.08
CA THR A 182 13.44 9.63 11.92
C THR A 182 14.09 8.92 10.73
N ILE A 183 15.37 9.14 10.46
CA ILE A 183 16.15 8.48 9.41
C ILE A 183 16.23 6.98 9.70
N PHE A 184 16.59 6.58 10.92
CA PHE A 184 16.65 5.18 11.32
C PHE A 184 15.31 4.45 11.07
N LEU A 185 14.20 5.06 11.52
CA LEU A 185 12.86 4.53 11.32
C LEU A 185 12.49 4.42 9.84
N VAL A 186 12.77 5.45 9.03
CA VAL A 186 12.44 5.45 7.60
C VAL A 186 13.28 4.43 6.84
N ILE A 187 14.58 4.32 7.11
CA ILE A 187 15.46 3.35 6.46
C ILE A 187 15.06 1.92 6.85
N GLY A 188 14.89 1.63 8.14
CA GLY A 188 14.48 0.29 8.59
C GLY A 188 13.11 -0.11 8.03
N GLY A 189 12.17 0.84 8.00
CA GLY A 189 10.85 0.66 7.40
C GLY A 189 10.89 0.45 5.89
N PHE A 190 11.79 1.14 5.18
CA PHE A 190 12.00 0.99 3.74
C PHE A 190 12.61 -0.38 3.40
N ILE A 191 13.69 -0.76 4.09
CA ILE A 191 14.39 -2.04 3.85
C ILE A 191 13.42 -3.21 4.02
N LEU A 192 12.65 -3.25 5.11
CA LEU A 192 11.70 -4.35 5.35
C LEU A 192 10.64 -4.44 4.23
N ARG A 193 10.17 -3.30 3.71
CA ARG A 193 9.20 -3.25 2.61
C ARG A 193 9.81 -3.60 1.26
N CYS A 194 11.07 -3.25 1.02
CA CYS A 194 11.80 -3.72 -0.16
C CYS A 194 11.97 -5.24 -0.12
N ILE A 195 12.35 -5.80 1.04
CA ILE A 195 12.41 -7.27 1.22
C ILE A 195 11.03 -7.87 0.91
N TYR A 196 9.96 -7.32 1.49
CA TYR A 196 8.59 -7.79 1.23
C TYR A 196 8.19 -7.71 -0.26
N LEU A 197 8.54 -6.61 -0.95
CA LEU A 197 8.33 -6.44 -2.38
C LEU A 197 9.09 -7.49 -3.21
N MET A 198 10.32 -7.83 -2.82
CA MET A 198 11.17 -8.75 -3.59
C MET A 198 10.63 -10.18 -3.64
N TYR A 199 9.89 -10.64 -2.63
CA TYR A 199 9.33 -12.01 -2.60
C TYR A 199 7.81 -12.06 -2.78
N THR A 200 7.10 -10.93 -2.79
CA THR A 200 5.63 -10.90 -2.90
C THR A 200 5.18 -10.45 -4.29
N ARG A 201 4.51 -11.36 -5.01
CA ARG A 201 3.89 -11.08 -6.32
C ARG A 201 2.70 -10.14 -6.22
N PHE A 202 2.30 -9.57 -7.35
CA PHE A 202 1.18 -8.63 -7.42
C PHE A 202 -0.20 -9.26 -7.15
N ASN A 203 -0.33 -10.58 -7.24
CA ASN A 203 -1.57 -11.30 -7.01
C ASN A 203 -1.65 -11.91 -5.60
N VAL A 204 -0.56 -11.85 -4.82
CA VAL A 204 -0.48 -12.45 -3.48
C VAL A 204 -0.87 -11.43 -2.43
N ARG A 205 -1.82 -11.82 -1.57
CA ARG A 205 -2.31 -10.99 -0.45
C ARG A 205 -2.90 -9.67 -0.92
N GLU A 206 -3.69 -9.71 -1.97
CA GLU A 206 -4.20 -8.56 -2.71
C GLU A 206 -5.72 -8.68 -2.95
N HIS A 207 -6.34 -7.59 -3.41
CA HIS A 207 -7.77 -7.58 -3.72
C HIS A 207 -8.03 -6.94 -5.07
N ASP A 208 -8.79 -7.63 -5.92
CA ASP A 208 -9.35 -7.10 -7.17
C ASP A 208 -8.34 -6.44 -8.12
N VAL A 209 -7.07 -6.88 -8.08
CA VAL A 209 -5.96 -6.32 -8.88
C VAL A 209 -6.28 -6.27 -10.37
N PRO A 210 -6.90 -7.30 -11.01
CA PRO A 210 -7.28 -7.22 -12.41
C PRO A 210 -8.21 -6.04 -12.71
N GLY A 211 -9.21 -5.80 -11.85
CA GLY A 211 -10.13 -4.68 -12.00
C GLY A 211 -9.46 -3.32 -11.80
N HIS A 212 -8.52 -3.23 -10.84
CA HIS A 212 -7.71 -2.02 -10.66
C HIS A 212 -6.83 -1.74 -11.88
N PHE A 213 -6.15 -2.76 -12.39
CA PHE A 213 -5.28 -2.64 -13.56
C PHE A 213 -6.06 -2.27 -14.83
N GLN A 214 -7.20 -2.90 -15.10
CA GLN A 214 -8.06 -2.55 -16.26
C GLN A 214 -8.44 -1.06 -16.29
N PHE A 215 -8.72 -0.46 -15.13
CA PHE A 215 -9.00 0.97 -15.04
C PHE A 215 -7.73 1.79 -15.36
N VAL A 216 -6.59 1.47 -14.74
CA VAL A 216 -5.32 2.16 -15.03
C VAL A 216 -4.98 2.06 -16.53
N ASP A 217 -5.13 0.87 -17.11
CA ASP A 217 -4.83 0.58 -18.51
C ASP A 217 -5.71 1.39 -19.47
N TYR A 218 -7.01 1.47 -19.18
CA TYR A 218 -7.92 2.30 -19.97
C TYR A 218 -7.50 3.78 -19.96
N VAL A 219 -7.11 4.31 -18.80
CA VAL A 219 -6.73 5.72 -18.65
C VAL A 219 -5.41 6.03 -19.35
N GLN A 220 -4.40 5.16 -19.27
CA GLN A 220 -3.12 5.39 -19.97
C GLN A 220 -3.24 5.32 -21.50
N THR A 221 -4.20 4.53 -21.99
CA THR A 221 -4.43 4.30 -23.43
C THR A 221 -5.32 5.38 -24.04
N HIS A 222 -6.44 5.73 -23.38
CA HIS A 222 -7.46 6.61 -23.94
C HIS A 222 -7.41 8.05 -23.43
N PHE A 223 -6.61 8.34 -22.38
CA PHE A 223 -6.56 9.66 -21.72
C PHE A 223 -7.94 10.21 -21.30
N ARG A 224 -8.88 9.32 -21.01
CA ARG A 224 -10.23 9.63 -20.54
C ARG A 224 -10.68 8.60 -19.52
N LEU A 225 -11.70 8.93 -18.73
CA LEU A 225 -12.26 8.01 -17.76
C LEU A 225 -13.11 6.93 -18.46
N PRO A 226 -13.04 5.66 -18.03
CA PRO A 226 -13.91 4.61 -18.52
C PRO A 226 -15.36 4.85 -18.07
N ASP A 227 -16.28 4.22 -18.78
CA ASP A 227 -17.66 4.09 -18.32
C ASP A 227 -17.70 3.23 -17.04
N ILE A 228 -18.60 3.52 -16.09
CA ILE A 228 -18.72 2.81 -14.80
C ILE A 228 -18.93 1.29 -14.97
N ASN A 229 -19.51 0.84 -16.08
CA ASN A 229 -19.77 -0.57 -16.36
C ASN A 229 -18.65 -1.25 -17.15
N TYR A 230 -17.61 -0.53 -17.57
CA TYR A 230 -16.51 -1.08 -18.36
C TYR A 230 -15.71 -2.15 -17.60
N CYS A 231 -15.50 -1.95 -16.30
CA CYS A 231 -14.76 -2.88 -15.46
C CYS A 231 -15.32 -2.95 -14.04
N TYR A 232 -14.93 -3.99 -13.30
CA TYR A 232 -15.41 -4.20 -11.92
C TYR A 232 -15.08 -3.01 -11.01
N GLN A 233 -13.86 -2.46 -11.09
CA GLN A 233 -13.43 -1.32 -10.27
C GLN A 233 -13.66 0.07 -10.87
N CYS A 234 -14.28 0.16 -12.07
CA CYS A 234 -14.52 1.43 -12.77
C CYS A 234 -15.54 2.33 -12.08
N HIS A 235 -16.26 1.82 -11.07
CA HIS A 235 -17.14 2.62 -10.22
C HIS A 235 -16.37 3.47 -9.19
N GLN A 236 -15.11 3.13 -8.89
CA GLN A 236 -14.30 3.82 -7.89
C GLN A 236 -13.93 5.25 -8.32
N LYS A 237 -13.40 6.04 -7.37
CA LYS A 237 -13.01 7.43 -7.61
C LYS A 237 -11.69 7.50 -8.42
N PRO A 238 -11.56 8.46 -9.35
CA PRO A 238 -10.60 8.35 -10.45
C PRO A 238 -9.15 8.73 -10.12
N LEU A 239 -8.88 9.48 -9.04
CA LEU A 239 -7.58 10.15 -8.88
C LEU A 239 -6.39 9.17 -8.84
N TYR A 240 -6.55 8.04 -8.14
CA TYR A 240 -5.54 7.00 -8.09
C TYR A 240 -5.19 6.44 -9.48
N TYR A 241 -6.21 6.16 -10.28
CA TYR A 241 -6.07 5.57 -11.60
C TYR A 241 -5.45 6.54 -12.61
N ILE A 242 -5.79 7.83 -12.50
CA ILE A 242 -5.16 8.89 -13.30
C ILE A 242 -3.66 8.99 -12.99
N ILE A 243 -3.30 9.07 -11.70
CA ILE A 243 -1.89 9.15 -11.29
C ILE A 243 -1.14 7.90 -11.73
N SER A 244 -1.73 6.72 -11.53
CA SER A 244 -1.14 5.44 -11.91
C SER A 244 -0.94 5.31 -13.43
N GLY A 245 -1.90 5.74 -14.24
CA GLY A 245 -1.80 5.70 -15.71
C GLY A 245 -0.74 6.65 -16.25
N ILE A 246 -0.65 7.87 -15.69
CA ILE A 246 0.43 8.81 -16.01
C ILE A 246 1.78 8.24 -15.62
N TYR A 247 1.87 7.64 -14.42
CA TYR A 247 3.09 7.01 -13.93
C TYR A 247 3.55 5.88 -14.84
N LEU A 248 2.67 4.95 -15.23
CA LEU A 248 3.03 3.86 -16.15
C LEU A 248 3.51 4.39 -17.50
N LYS A 249 2.93 5.47 -18.01
CA LYS A 249 3.38 6.08 -19.26
C LYS A 249 4.79 6.67 -19.17
N ILE A 250 5.11 7.34 -18.05
CA ILE A 250 6.45 7.88 -17.79
C ILE A 250 7.46 6.76 -17.62
N ILE A 251 7.12 5.73 -16.85
CA ILE A 251 8.03 4.62 -16.54
C ILE A 251 8.22 3.69 -17.75
N GLY A 252 7.18 3.54 -18.58
CA GLY A 252 7.27 2.90 -19.89
C GLY A 252 8.18 3.64 -20.87
N PHE A 253 8.29 4.99 -20.79
CA PHE A 253 9.29 5.74 -21.55
C PHE A 253 10.72 5.42 -21.10
N PHE A 254 10.93 5.19 -19.80
CA PHE A 254 12.18 4.60 -19.29
C PHE A 254 12.26 3.09 -19.54
N GLY A 255 11.34 2.50 -20.29
CA GLY A 255 11.37 1.13 -20.76
C GLY A 255 11.00 0.05 -19.72
N PHE A 256 10.60 0.41 -18.52
CA PHE A 256 10.08 -0.60 -17.60
C PHE A 256 8.74 -1.12 -18.15
N THR A 257 8.73 -2.38 -18.59
CA THR A 257 7.61 -2.97 -19.33
C THR A 257 6.62 -3.71 -18.44
N ASN A 258 7.03 -4.18 -17.25
CA ASN A 258 6.11 -4.83 -16.32
C ASN A 258 5.26 -3.78 -15.58
N PRO A 259 3.96 -3.66 -15.90
CA PRO A 259 3.13 -2.64 -15.29
C PRO A 259 2.81 -2.95 -13.82
N PHE A 260 2.71 -4.22 -13.45
CA PHE A 260 2.33 -4.62 -12.09
C PHE A 260 3.45 -4.30 -11.09
N SER A 261 4.68 -4.72 -11.37
CA SER A 261 5.84 -4.38 -10.51
C SER A 261 6.05 -2.87 -10.42
N SER A 262 5.82 -2.16 -11.53
CA SER A 262 5.87 -0.69 -11.55
C SER A 262 4.81 -0.08 -10.63
N LEU A 263 3.56 -0.57 -10.68
CA LEU A 263 2.49 -0.11 -9.79
C LEU A 263 2.77 -0.45 -8.32
N GLN A 264 3.27 -1.65 -8.00
CA GLN A 264 3.70 -2.00 -6.64
C GLN A 264 4.77 -1.02 -6.12
N PHE A 265 5.72 -0.62 -6.97
CA PHE A 265 6.74 0.37 -6.62
C PHE A 265 6.17 1.78 -6.43
N LEU A 266 5.22 2.22 -7.28
CA LEU A 266 4.49 3.49 -7.05
C LEU A 266 3.78 3.48 -5.70
N ASN A 267 3.10 2.39 -5.39
CA ASN A 267 2.40 2.20 -4.12
C ASN A 267 3.36 2.23 -2.93
N LEU A 268 4.54 1.62 -3.06
CA LEU A 268 5.60 1.71 -2.06
C LEU A 268 6.04 3.16 -1.84
N ILE A 269 6.26 3.94 -2.91
CA ILE A 269 6.62 5.36 -2.81
C ILE A 269 5.52 6.15 -2.07
N LEU A 270 4.25 5.96 -2.43
CA LEU A 270 3.13 6.63 -1.78
C LEU A 270 3.04 6.27 -0.30
N PHE A 271 3.25 4.99 0.04
CA PHE A 271 3.30 4.52 1.42
C PHE A 271 4.46 5.14 2.20
N MET A 272 5.65 5.23 1.59
CA MET A 272 6.82 5.87 2.21
C MET A 272 6.57 7.35 2.51
N PHE A 273 5.91 8.09 1.60
CA PHE A 273 5.52 9.47 1.88
C PHE A 273 4.51 9.56 3.02
N MET A 274 3.48 8.70 3.03
CA MET A 274 2.51 8.62 4.12
C MET A 274 3.23 8.41 5.47
N MET A 275 4.17 7.47 5.52
CA MET A 275 4.96 7.17 6.72
C MET A 275 5.82 8.36 7.16
N ILE A 276 6.52 9.02 6.24
CA ILE A 276 7.36 10.20 6.54
C ILE A 276 6.49 11.34 7.11
N PHE A 277 5.37 11.66 6.48
CA PHE A 277 4.47 12.71 6.99
C PHE A 277 3.84 12.33 8.33
N GLY A 278 3.55 11.05 8.55
CA GLY A 278 3.11 10.52 9.84
C GLY A 278 4.16 10.71 10.93
N LEU A 279 5.43 10.36 10.67
CA LEU A 279 6.54 10.59 11.61
C LEU A 279 6.73 12.09 11.90
N VAL A 280 6.63 12.95 10.90
CA VAL A 280 6.68 14.41 11.10
C VAL A 280 5.52 14.89 11.98
N LEU A 281 4.32 14.35 11.79
CA LEU A 281 3.15 14.65 12.62
C LEU A 281 3.38 14.20 14.08
N LEU A 282 3.85 12.98 14.30
CA LEU A 282 4.17 12.45 15.64
C LEU A 282 5.23 13.30 16.32
N LYS A 283 6.34 13.60 15.64
CA LYS A 283 7.45 14.38 16.19
C LYS A 283 7.05 15.79 16.59
N LYS A 284 6.11 16.40 15.88
CA LYS A 284 5.59 17.72 16.25
C LYS A 284 4.83 17.67 17.59
N ASN A 285 4.21 16.55 17.92
CA ASN A 285 3.29 16.44 19.06
C ASN A 285 3.87 15.66 20.25
N LEU A 286 4.92 14.85 20.06
CA LEU A 286 5.65 14.14 21.10
C LEU A 286 7.02 14.81 21.31
N LYS A 287 7.34 15.19 22.56
CA LYS A 287 8.56 15.92 22.91
C LYS A 287 9.70 14.97 23.29
N ASN A 288 9.38 13.88 23.96
CA ASN A 288 10.38 12.93 24.45
C ASN A 288 10.87 12.01 23.32
N LYS A 289 12.20 11.81 23.21
CA LYS A 289 12.81 10.95 22.18
C LYS A 289 12.32 9.49 22.24
N LEU A 290 12.16 8.91 23.44
CA LEU A 290 11.69 7.52 23.60
C LEU A 290 10.20 7.39 23.26
N SER A 291 9.41 8.40 23.61
CA SER A 291 7.99 8.46 23.21
C SER A 291 7.83 8.53 21.69
N PHE A 292 8.59 9.42 21.04
CA PHE A 292 8.62 9.52 19.59
C PHE A 292 9.12 8.23 18.92
N LEU A 293 10.20 7.63 19.44
CA LEU A 293 10.70 6.34 18.96
C LEU A 293 9.61 5.26 19.05
N SER A 294 8.93 5.13 20.18
CA SER A 294 7.90 4.10 20.39
C SER A 294 6.70 4.29 19.46
N ALA A 295 6.21 5.51 19.31
CA ALA A 295 5.13 5.83 18.38
C ALA A 295 5.55 5.61 16.92
N GLY A 296 6.80 5.97 16.59
CA GLY A 296 7.39 5.75 15.28
C GLY A 296 7.54 4.28 14.93
N LEU A 297 8.00 3.45 15.87
CA LEU A 297 8.09 1.99 15.73
C LEU A 297 6.71 1.39 15.40
N ILE A 298 5.66 1.80 16.11
CA ILE A 298 4.28 1.39 15.81
C ILE A 298 3.90 1.77 14.39
N LEU A 299 4.05 3.02 13.99
CA LEU A 299 3.64 3.48 12.66
C LEU A 299 4.40 2.75 11.53
N VAL A 300 5.68 2.50 11.73
CA VAL A 300 6.60 1.98 10.70
C VAL A 300 6.52 0.47 10.57
N PHE A 301 6.45 -0.23 11.71
CA PHE A 301 6.51 -1.69 11.81
C PHE A 301 5.17 -2.31 12.20
N TRP A 302 4.05 -1.62 12.01
CA TRP A 302 2.75 -2.27 12.14
C TRP A 302 2.57 -3.33 11.03
N PRO A 303 2.21 -4.58 11.37
CA PRO A 303 2.26 -5.70 10.42
C PRO A 303 1.47 -5.47 9.11
N SER A 304 0.20 -5.05 9.18
CA SER A 304 -0.60 -4.79 7.96
C SER A 304 -0.03 -3.64 7.13
N GLY A 305 0.72 -2.71 7.74
CA GLY A 305 1.41 -1.65 7.04
C GLY A 305 2.58 -2.13 6.17
N ILE A 306 3.11 -3.33 6.42
CA ILE A 306 4.08 -3.98 5.52
C ILE A 306 3.32 -4.53 4.32
N ILE A 307 2.24 -5.29 4.57
CA ILE A 307 1.41 -5.89 3.54
C ILE A 307 0.84 -4.83 2.59
N HIS A 308 0.23 -3.78 3.14
CA HIS A 308 -0.40 -2.69 2.38
C HIS A 308 0.60 -1.85 1.58
N SER A 309 1.90 -1.90 1.89
CA SER A 309 2.86 -0.97 1.29
C SER A 309 3.05 -1.14 -0.21
N ILE A 310 2.84 -2.34 -0.75
CA ILE A 310 3.03 -2.67 -2.16
C ILE A 310 1.71 -2.93 -2.88
N ARG A 311 0.57 -2.82 -2.18
CA ARG A 311 -0.72 -3.25 -2.71
C ARG A 311 -1.20 -2.42 -3.89
N ILE A 312 -1.66 -3.05 -4.96
CA ILE A 312 -2.25 -2.33 -6.10
C ILE A 312 -3.68 -1.92 -5.76
N SER A 313 -3.83 -0.78 -5.07
CA SER A 313 -5.12 -0.26 -4.63
C SER A 313 -5.12 1.26 -4.40
N ASN A 314 -6.30 1.88 -4.55
CA ASN A 314 -6.52 3.28 -4.21
C ASN A 314 -6.44 3.57 -2.70
N ASP A 315 -6.40 2.54 -1.86
CA ASP A 315 -6.25 2.66 -0.41
C ASP A 315 -4.99 3.43 0.00
N ILE A 316 -3.85 3.16 -0.64
CA ILE A 316 -2.56 3.73 -0.23
C ILE A 316 -2.51 5.24 -0.49
N LEU A 317 -3.05 5.68 -1.63
CA LEU A 317 -3.17 7.10 -1.94
C LEU A 317 -4.14 7.80 -0.98
N TYR A 318 -5.20 7.12 -0.55
CA TYR A 318 -6.07 7.61 0.53
C TYR A 318 -5.29 7.77 1.84
N TYR A 319 -4.47 6.79 2.24
CA TYR A 319 -3.66 6.89 3.46
C TYR A 319 -2.73 8.11 3.41
N PHE A 320 -2.06 8.31 2.28
CA PHE A 320 -1.20 9.46 2.03
C PHE A 320 -1.94 10.79 2.23
N PHE A 321 -3.07 11.00 1.54
CA PHE A 321 -3.82 12.25 1.67
C PHE A 321 -4.43 12.44 3.06
N TYR A 322 -4.89 11.37 3.71
CA TYR A 322 -5.43 11.47 5.06
C TYR A 322 -4.36 11.96 6.05
N ILE A 323 -3.17 11.35 6.05
CA ILE A 323 -2.07 11.70 6.96
C ILE A 323 -1.51 13.10 6.64
N LEU A 324 -1.31 13.42 5.36
CA LEU A 324 -0.83 14.73 4.95
C LEU A 324 -1.82 15.85 5.32
N GLY A 325 -3.12 15.61 5.11
CA GLY A 325 -4.18 16.52 5.52
C GLY A 325 -4.21 16.69 7.03
N LEU A 326 -4.13 15.58 7.80
CA LEU A 326 -4.06 15.62 9.26
C LEU A 326 -2.85 16.43 9.77
N LEU A 327 -1.69 16.32 9.09
CA LEU A 327 -0.50 17.12 9.39
C LEU A 327 -0.76 18.62 9.19
N PHE A 328 -1.31 19.03 8.05
CA PHE A 328 -1.59 20.45 7.80
C PHE A 328 -2.62 21.03 8.77
N ILE A 329 -3.67 20.26 9.08
CA ILE A 329 -4.69 20.68 10.03
C ILE A 329 -4.13 20.74 11.46
N ASN A 330 -3.24 19.82 11.86
CA ASN A 330 -2.52 19.93 13.13
C ASN A 330 -1.67 21.20 13.21
N ILE A 331 -0.96 21.55 12.14
CA ILE A 331 -0.16 22.78 12.06
C ILE A 331 -1.07 24.01 12.13
N TRP A 332 -2.19 24.03 11.39
CA TRP A 332 -3.16 25.12 11.46
C TRP A 332 -3.74 25.28 12.87
N PHE A 333 -4.13 24.18 13.50
CA PHE A 333 -4.75 24.17 14.83
C PHE A 333 -3.82 24.77 15.90
N ARG A 334 -2.50 24.61 15.73
CA ARG A 334 -1.48 25.15 16.63
C ARG A 334 -1.00 26.56 16.27
N SER A 335 -0.67 26.80 15.01
CA SER A 335 0.01 28.03 14.55
C SER A 335 -0.93 29.17 14.17
N LYS A 336 -2.24 28.88 14.07
CA LYS A 336 -3.29 29.80 13.65
C LYS A 336 -3.22 30.34 12.22
N LYS A 337 -2.24 29.95 11.40
CA LYS A 337 -2.11 30.44 10.01
C LYS A 337 -3.11 29.78 9.06
N ASN A 338 -4.03 30.57 8.50
CA ASN A 338 -5.14 30.07 7.66
C ASN A 338 -4.70 29.37 6.37
N GLN A 339 -3.50 29.67 5.85
CA GLN A 339 -2.95 28.96 4.70
C GLN A 339 -2.93 27.43 4.89
N PHE A 340 -2.65 26.95 6.10
CA PHE A 340 -2.59 25.52 6.39
C PHE A 340 -3.98 24.87 6.50
N LEU A 341 -5.02 25.65 6.82
CA LEU A 341 -6.40 25.18 6.72
C LEU A 341 -6.78 24.98 5.25
N ILE A 342 -6.45 25.93 4.39
CA ILE A 342 -6.71 25.84 2.95
C ILE A 342 -6.01 24.61 2.37
N TRP A 343 -4.71 24.43 2.66
CA TRP A 343 -3.98 23.23 2.24
C TRP A 343 -4.61 21.94 2.75
N GLY A 344 -4.99 21.89 4.04
CA GLY A 344 -5.65 20.73 4.62
C GLY A 344 -6.99 20.40 3.96
N ILE A 345 -7.79 21.41 3.60
CA ILE A 345 -9.05 21.23 2.87
C ILE A 345 -8.79 20.72 1.45
N ILE A 346 -7.88 21.34 0.69
CA ILE A 346 -7.53 20.90 -0.66
C ILE A 346 -7.08 19.44 -0.65
N ILE A 347 -6.22 19.06 0.29
CA ILE A 347 -5.72 17.69 0.41
C ILE A 347 -6.83 16.71 0.80
N ALA A 348 -7.73 17.10 1.69
CA ALA A 348 -8.88 16.27 2.03
C ALA A 348 -9.84 16.08 0.84
N LEU A 349 -10.00 17.10 -0.02
CA LEU A 349 -10.78 17.00 -1.26
C LEU A 349 -10.10 16.07 -2.29
N LEU A 350 -8.78 16.13 -2.43
CA LEU A 350 -8.01 15.17 -3.24
C LEU A 350 -8.16 13.75 -2.69
N GLY A 351 -8.15 13.58 -1.37
CA GLY A 351 -8.45 12.31 -0.73
C GLY A 351 -9.87 11.83 -1.03
N LEU A 352 -10.89 12.70 -1.10
CA LEU A 352 -12.25 12.31 -1.53
C LEU A 352 -12.31 11.85 -2.99
N LEU A 353 -11.49 12.43 -3.88
CA LEU A 353 -11.33 11.96 -5.26
C LEU A 353 -10.58 10.62 -5.37
N THR A 354 -10.07 10.12 -4.26
CA THR A 354 -9.41 8.81 -4.15
C THR A 354 -10.32 7.79 -3.48
N LYS A 355 -10.85 8.14 -2.29
CA LYS A 355 -11.71 7.28 -1.47
C LYS A 355 -12.62 8.10 -0.54
N VAL A 356 -13.88 7.65 -0.43
CA VAL A 356 -14.93 8.32 0.37
C VAL A 356 -14.58 8.34 1.86
N ASN A 357 -13.76 7.42 2.35
CA ASN A 357 -13.31 7.35 3.74
C ASN A 357 -12.61 8.63 4.22
N THR A 358 -12.15 9.50 3.29
CA THR A 358 -11.61 10.83 3.62
C THR A 358 -12.65 11.77 4.23
N ILE A 359 -13.95 11.48 4.14
CA ILE A 359 -15.01 12.28 4.81
C ILE A 359 -14.71 12.43 6.30
N ALA A 360 -14.14 11.42 6.98
CA ALA A 360 -13.76 11.51 8.39
C ALA A 360 -12.80 12.68 8.68
N LEU A 361 -11.83 12.94 7.79
CA LEU A 361 -10.91 14.07 7.91
C LEU A 361 -11.64 15.41 7.73
N LEU A 362 -12.60 15.48 6.81
CA LEU A 362 -13.40 16.69 6.59
C LEU A 362 -14.30 17.00 7.79
N CYS A 363 -14.92 15.97 8.39
CA CYS A 363 -15.67 16.11 9.63
C CYS A 363 -14.76 16.61 10.77
N LEU A 364 -13.54 16.07 10.88
CA LEU A 364 -12.55 16.57 11.85
C LEU A 364 -12.24 18.05 11.62
N ILE A 365 -11.96 18.45 10.37
CA ILE A 365 -11.70 19.86 10.01
C ILE A 365 -12.87 20.74 10.43
N LEU A 366 -14.11 20.35 10.08
CA LEU A 366 -15.31 21.11 10.39
C LEU A 366 -15.47 21.30 11.91
N ILE A 367 -15.37 20.21 12.69
CA ILE A 367 -15.47 20.26 14.16
C ILE A 367 -14.39 21.18 14.75
N LEU A 368 -13.14 21.10 14.27
CA LEU A 368 -12.05 21.93 14.77
C LEU A 368 -12.20 23.41 14.39
N VAL A 369 -12.72 23.72 13.20
CA VAL A 369 -13.07 25.09 12.77
C VAL A 369 -14.15 25.67 13.66
N ILE A 370 -15.23 24.92 13.91
CA ILE A 370 -16.32 25.31 14.81
C ILE A 370 -15.77 25.57 16.22
N TYR A 371 -15.03 24.60 16.76
CA TYR A 371 -14.45 24.68 18.10
C TYR A 371 -13.54 25.90 18.26
N ARG A 372 -12.67 26.16 17.27
CA ARG A 372 -11.70 27.25 17.34
C ARG A 372 -12.36 28.62 17.18
N ASN A 373 -13.36 28.74 16.32
CA ASN A 373 -14.02 30.03 16.02
C ASN A 373 -15.21 30.32 16.94
N ARG A 374 -15.40 29.53 18.02
CA ARG A 374 -16.47 29.70 19.01
C ARG A 374 -17.85 29.90 18.38
N PHE A 375 -18.17 29.12 17.34
CA PHE A 375 -19.46 29.19 16.63
C PHE A 375 -19.79 30.56 16.01
N ASN A 376 -18.81 31.35 15.55
CA ASN A 376 -19.11 32.54 14.76
C ASN A 376 -19.79 32.14 13.43
N PHE A 377 -21.11 32.37 13.35
CA PHE A 377 -21.98 31.92 12.28
C PHE A 377 -21.53 32.43 10.89
N LYS A 378 -21.05 33.67 10.78
CA LYS A 378 -20.61 34.24 9.49
C LYS A 378 -19.41 33.50 8.91
N HIS A 379 -18.40 33.21 9.72
CA HIS A 379 -17.24 32.44 9.27
C HIS A 379 -17.60 30.98 8.99
N LEU A 380 -18.47 30.39 9.82
CA LEU A 380 -18.94 29.02 9.62
C LEU A 380 -19.64 28.86 8.27
N VAL A 381 -20.54 29.78 7.92
CA VAL A 381 -21.24 29.78 6.62
C VAL A 381 -20.25 29.96 5.47
N VAL A 382 -19.28 30.87 5.57
CA VAL A 382 -18.27 31.06 4.50
C VAL A 382 -17.43 29.80 4.27
N TYR A 383 -16.94 29.17 5.34
CA TYR A 383 -16.17 27.92 5.22
C TYR A 383 -17.02 26.75 4.76
N PHE A 384 -18.27 26.65 5.22
CA PHE A 384 -19.19 25.57 4.87
C PHE A 384 -19.72 25.69 3.44
N VAL A 385 -20.09 26.90 3.00
CA VAL A 385 -20.51 27.18 1.61
C VAL A 385 -19.33 27.03 0.67
N GLY A 386 -18.14 27.57 1.02
CA GLY A 386 -16.92 27.35 0.25
C GLY A 386 -16.57 25.86 0.14
N PHE A 387 -16.75 25.11 1.23
CA PHE A 387 -16.58 23.65 1.26
C PHE A 387 -17.59 22.93 0.37
N LEU A 388 -18.88 23.26 0.43
CA LEU A 388 -19.91 22.67 -0.42
C LEU A 388 -19.69 22.99 -1.89
N ILE A 389 -19.31 24.23 -2.22
CA ILE A 389 -18.98 24.64 -3.60
C ILE A 389 -17.77 23.86 -4.11
N LEU A 390 -16.70 23.76 -3.32
CA LEU A 390 -15.52 22.97 -3.70
C LEU A 390 -15.87 21.49 -3.86
N MET A 391 -16.59 20.90 -2.91
CA MET A 391 -17.03 19.51 -2.97
C MET A 391 -17.91 19.27 -4.20
N PHE A 392 -18.84 20.18 -4.50
CA PHE A 392 -19.70 20.12 -5.66
C PHE A 392 -18.89 20.24 -6.95
N LEU A 393 -17.97 21.21 -7.07
CA LEU A 393 -17.06 21.36 -8.21
C LEU A 393 -16.21 20.10 -8.47
N PHE A 394 -15.71 19.46 -7.41
CA PHE A 394 -14.96 18.21 -7.52
C PHE A 394 -15.81 16.99 -7.85
N LEU A 395 -17.11 17.00 -7.52
CA LEU A 395 -18.06 15.91 -7.81
C LEU A 395 -18.78 16.06 -9.16
N ILE A 396 -18.93 17.27 -9.72
CA ILE A 396 -19.65 17.53 -10.98
C ILE A 396 -19.17 16.65 -12.16
N PRO A 397 -17.85 16.48 -12.41
CA PRO A 397 -17.38 15.64 -13.52
C PRO A 397 -17.80 14.18 -13.35
N TYR A 398 -17.89 13.70 -12.10
CA TYR A 398 -18.28 12.33 -11.75
C TYR A 398 -19.81 12.15 -11.77
N VAL A 399 -20.57 13.17 -11.38
CA VAL A 399 -22.05 13.15 -11.43
C VAL A 399 -22.55 13.17 -12.88
N LYS A 400 -21.89 13.92 -13.77
CA LYS A 400 -22.19 13.91 -15.21
C LYS A 400 -21.93 12.55 -15.88
N GLN A 401 -21.21 11.65 -15.21
CA GLN A 401 -20.78 10.37 -15.78
C GLN A 401 -21.79 9.22 -15.63
N LYS A 402 -23.06 9.41 -15.19
CA LYS A 402 -24.12 8.46 -15.60
C LYS A 402 -25.60 8.78 -15.32
N GLN A 403 -26.34 8.54 -16.39
CA GLN A 403 -27.69 8.02 -16.52
C GLN A 403 -27.72 6.52 -16.14
N VAL A 404 -27.87 6.17 -14.86
CA VAL A 404 -28.32 4.84 -14.37
C VAL A 404 -29.06 5.02 -13.03
N SER A 405 -30.26 4.46 -12.92
CA SER A 405 -31.26 4.60 -11.84
C SER A 405 -30.91 3.95 -10.49
N GLN A 406 -29.70 4.14 -9.97
CA GLN A 406 -29.31 3.66 -8.63
C GLN A 406 -29.05 4.81 -7.65
N THR A 407 -29.43 4.64 -6.39
CA THR A 407 -29.18 5.62 -5.32
C THR A 407 -27.67 5.90 -5.14
N LEU A 408 -27.29 7.10 -4.68
CA LEU A 408 -25.88 7.49 -4.48
C LEU A 408 -25.11 6.48 -3.62
N LEU A 409 -25.77 5.85 -2.63
CA LEU A 409 -25.18 4.91 -1.68
C LEU A 409 -24.93 3.52 -2.28
N SER A 410 -25.85 3.00 -3.11
CA SER A 410 -25.66 1.74 -3.84
C SER A 410 -24.59 1.87 -4.92
N ARG A 411 -24.42 3.07 -5.50
CA ARG A 411 -23.33 3.38 -6.46
C ARG A 411 -21.94 3.39 -5.83
N ILE A 412 -21.81 3.77 -4.55
CA ILE A 412 -20.53 3.85 -3.83
C ILE A 412 -20.03 2.47 -3.40
N THR A 413 -20.93 1.50 -3.25
CA THR A 413 -20.63 0.23 -2.59
C THR A 413 -20.83 -1.01 -3.45
N ARG A 414 -21.58 -0.92 -4.56
CA ARG A 414 -22.01 -2.08 -5.38
C ARG A 414 -22.40 -3.28 -4.48
N SER A 415 -23.01 -2.99 -3.33
CA SER A 415 -23.32 -3.94 -2.26
C SER A 415 -24.22 -5.08 -2.72
N ASP A 416 -24.93 -4.84 -3.81
CA ASP A 416 -25.93 -5.69 -4.44
C ASP A 416 -25.27 -6.90 -5.13
N GLN A 417 -23.93 -6.93 -5.22
CA GLN A 417 -23.12 -8.00 -5.82
C GLN A 417 -22.26 -8.76 -4.80
N ILE A 418 -22.36 -8.46 -3.51
CA ILE A 418 -21.58 -9.18 -2.47
C ILE A 418 -22.17 -10.57 -2.29
N ASP A 419 -21.33 -11.61 -2.36
CA ASP A 419 -21.71 -13.00 -2.11
C ASP A 419 -22.40 -13.12 -0.74
N GLY A 420 -23.58 -13.74 -0.72
CA GLY A 420 -24.36 -13.94 0.51
C GLY A 420 -23.57 -14.66 1.62
N ARG A 421 -22.58 -15.49 1.27
CA ARG A 421 -21.72 -16.19 2.24
C ARG A 421 -20.79 -15.25 3.01
N LEU A 422 -20.53 -14.05 2.51
CA LEU A 422 -19.76 -13.02 3.20
C LEU A 422 -20.58 -12.26 4.24
N GLN A 423 -21.91 -12.45 4.27
CA GLN A 423 -22.76 -11.79 5.26
C GLN A 423 -22.49 -12.35 6.66
N VAL A 424 -22.49 -11.46 7.66
CA VAL A 424 -22.35 -11.82 9.07
C VAL A 424 -23.30 -10.99 9.93
N GLY A 425 -23.44 -11.34 11.20
CA GLY A 425 -24.39 -10.75 12.12
C GLY A 425 -24.32 -9.23 12.22
N ASN A 426 -25.48 -8.63 12.50
CA ASN A 426 -25.66 -7.19 12.65
C ASN A 426 -26.48 -6.84 13.91
N LYS A 427 -26.24 -7.58 15.00
CA LYS A 427 -26.87 -7.37 16.32
C LYS A 427 -25.89 -6.64 17.24
N PRO A 428 -26.34 -5.99 18.33
CA PRO A 428 -25.45 -5.31 19.27
C PRO A 428 -24.29 -6.18 19.79
N VAL A 429 -24.52 -7.48 19.99
CA VAL A 429 -23.47 -8.43 20.40
C VAL A 429 -22.30 -8.48 19.41
N ASN A 430 -22.54 -8.31 18.12
CA ASN A 430 -21.49 -8.31 17.09
C ASN A 430 -20.53 -7.11 17.23
N TYR A 431 -20.94 -6.04 17.92
CA TYR A 431 -20.16 -4.80 18.09
C TYR A 431 -19.67 -4.56 19.51
N LEU A 432 -20.31 -5.19 20.51
CA LEU A 432 -19.99 -4.98 21.92
C LEU A 432 -19.18 -6.14 22.52
N PHE A 433 -19.25 -7.32 21.93
CA PHE A 433 -18.52 -8.49 22.40
C PHE A 433 -17.15 -8.61 21.73
N PHE A 434 -16.15 -9.02 22.51
CA PHE A 434 -14.83 -9.39 22.04
C PHE A 434 -14.54 -10.82 22.49
N ASP A 435 -14.48 -11.75 21.54
CA ASP A 435 -14.21 -13.15 21.81
C ASP A 435 -12.70 -13.36 21.97
N LEU A 436 -12.21 -13.25 23.21
CA LEU A 436 -10.80 -13.40 23.54
C LEU A 436 -10.29 -14.81 23.24
N GLN A 437 -11.12 -15.84 23.40
CA GLN A 437 -10.72 -17.22 23.18
C GLN A 437 -10.40 -17.44 21.71
N THR A 438 -11.35 -17.12 20.82
CA THR A 438 -11.13 -17.24 19.37
C THR A 438 -9.98 -16.34 18.91
N TYR A 439 -9.89 -15.11 19.42
CA TYR A 439 -8.79 -14.21 19.09
C TYR A 439 -7.41 -14.79 19.43
N MET A 440 -7.27 -15.55 20.52
CA MET A 440 -5.98 -16.14 20.90
C MET A 440 -5.67 -17.45 20.18
N HIS A 441 -6.67 -18.29 19.88
CA HIS A 441 -6.46 -19.60 19.25
C HIS A 441 -6.38 -19.53 17.72
N GLU A 442 -7.06 -18.56 17.11
CA GLU A 442 -7.07 -18.32 15.66
C GLU A 442 -6.20 -17.09 15.33
N PRO A 443 -4.94 -17.29 14.90
CA PRO A 443 -4.01 -16.20 14.65
C PRO A 443 -4.41 -15.31 13.46
N PHE A 444 -5.11 -15.88 12.49
CA PHE A 444 -5.53 -15.22 11.25
C PHE A 444 -7.06 -15.16 11.17
N VAL A 445 -7.57 -14.16 10.45
CA VAL A 445 -9.01 -14.01 10.22
C VAL A 445 -9.34 -14.30 8.76
N SER A 446 -10.51 -14.92 8.52
CA SER A 446 -11.03 -15.18 7.18
C SER A 446 -12.34 -14.44 6.97
N ALA A 447 -12.50 -13.84 5.78
CA ALA A 447 -13.77 -13.24 5.37
C ALA A 447 -14.87 -14.31 5.19
N TRP A 448 -14.52 -15.59 5.05
CA TRP A 448 -15.41 -16.67 4.65
C TRP A 448 -15.76 -17.64 5.79
N GLU A 449 -14.90 -17.76 6.81
CA GLU A 449 -15.03 -18.79 7.85
C GLU A 449 -15.41 -18.23 9.22
N ASP A 450 -16.56 -18.63 9.76
CA ASP A 450 -17.06 -18.17 11.07
C ASP A 450 -16.15 -18.54 12.25
N ARG A 451 -15.47 -19.70 12.18
CA ARG A 451 -14.55 -20.17 13.23
C ARG A 451 -13.45 -19.16 13.57
N THR A 452 -13.10 -18.29 12.61
CA THR A 452 -12.05 -17.28 12.78
C THR A 452 -12.52 -16.01 13.50
N GLY A 453 -13.78 -15.98 13.97
CA GLY A 453 -14.34 -14.87 14.74
C GLY A 453 -14.87 -13.72 13.88
N ARG A 454 -15.12 -13.94 12.58
CA ARG A 454 -15.58 -12.87 11.65
C ARG A 454 -16.94 -12.26 11.96
N GLN A 455 -17.71 -12.91 12.85
CA GLN A 455 -18.98 -12.40 13.35
C GLN A 455 -18.81 -11.20 14.29
N TYR A 456 -17.64 -11.04 14.94
CA TYR A 456 -17.39 -9.99 15.92
C TYR A 456 -16.49 -8.91 15.34
N PHE A 457 -16.98 -7.66 15.36
CA PHE A 457 -16.32 -6.50 14.78
C PHE A 457 -14.89 -6.33 15.28
N TRP A 458 -14.69 -6.37 16.61
CA TRP A 458 -13.39 -6.15 17.22
C TRP A 458 -12.40 -7.28 16.96
N ASN A 459 -12.86 -8.53 16.92
CA ASN A 459 -12.03 -9.67 16.53
C ASN A 459 -11.49 -9.49 15.11
N TYR A 460 -12.37 -9.22 14.14
CA TYR A 460 -11.98 -9.03 12.75
C TYR A 460 -11.10 -7.79 12.56
N LEU A 461 -11.48 -6.67 13.17
CA LEU A 461 -10.75 -5.41 13.03
C LEU A 461 -9.31 -5.53 13.55
N ILE A 462 -9.12 -6.07 14.76
CA ILE A 462 -7.79 -6.16 15.37
C ILE A 462 -6.96 -7.20 14.63
N LYS A 463 -7.52 -8.35 14.23
CA LYS A 463 -6.81 -9.38 13.47
C LYS A 463 -6.40 -8.90 12.08
N SER A 464 -7.32 -8.29 11.33
CA SER A 464 -7.00 -7.71 10.02
C SER A 464 -6.02 -6.55 10.14
N SER A 465 -5.98 -5.84 11.28
CA SER A 465 -4.94 -4.83 11.52
C SER A 465 -3.54 -5.43 11.56
N LEU A 466 -3.37 -6.71 11.92
CA LEU A 466 -2.09 -7.39 11.91
C LEU A 466 -1.85 -8.08 10.56
N PHE A 467 -2.73 -8.97 10.12
CA PHE A 467 -2.44 -9.87 9.00
C PHE A 467 -3.31 -9.65 7.77
N GLY A 468 -4.20 -8.65 7.78
CA GLY A 468 -5.30 -8.55 6.82
C GLY A 468 -6.21 -9.79 6.91
N GLU A 469 -6.84 -10.15 5.81
CA GLU A 469 -7.69 -11.35 5.68
C GLU A 469 -6.90 -12.59 5.25
N PHE A 470 -5.59 -12.61 5.50
CA PHE A 470 -4.67 -13.57 4.92
C PHE A 470 -4.10 -14.50 5.99
N SER A 471 -3.98 -15.77 5.62
CA SER A 471 -3.28 -16.79 6.40
C SER A 471 -1.85 -16.97 5.87
N PHE A 472 -0.98 -17.41 6.77
CA PHE A 472 0.42 -17.73 6.47
C PHE A 472 0.69 -19.16 6.90
N ASN A 473 1.07 -20.01 5.94
CA ASN A 473 1.04 -21.47 6.10
C ASN A 473 2.34 -22.09 6.63
N LYS A 474 3.42 -21.31 6.77
CA LYS A 474 4.70 -21.81 7.31
C LYS A 474 4.57 -22.11 8.81
N GLU A 475 5.25 -23.18 9.26
CA GLU A 475 5.13 -23.73 10.61
C GLU A 475 5.25 -22.66 11.71
N TRP A 476 6.24 -21.78 11.65
CA TRP A 476 6.52 -20.80 12.71
C TRP A 476 5.67 -19.53 12.60
N SER A 477 5.01 -19.31 11.46
CA SER A 477 4.19 -18.12 11.22
C SER A 477 2.98 -18.08 12.15
N ARG A 478 2.41 -19.25 12.47
CA ARG A 478 1.25 -19.36 13.35
C ARG A 478 1.59 -18.91 14.78
N ASP A 479 2.67 -19.44 15.35
CA ASP A 479 3.08 -19.14 16.72
C ASP A 479 3.48 -17.68 16.88
N LEU A 480 4.26 -17.15 15.93
CA LEU A 480 4.61 -15.73 15.89
C LEU A 480 3.35 -14.85 15.82
N ALA A 481 2.35 -15.24 15.01
CA ALA A 481 1.12 -14.48 14.88
C ALA A 481 0.28 -14.47 16.17
N VAL A 482 0.27 -15.55 16.95
CA VAL A 482 -0.36 -15.60 18.28
C VAL A 482 0.35 -14.65 19.25
N VAL A 483 1.69 -14.69 19.30
CA VAL A 483 2.48 -13.80 20.17
C VAL A 483 2.28 -12.33 19.77
N MET A 484 2.29 -12.02 18.48
CA MET A 484 2.00 -10.66 17.97
C MET A 484 0.59 -10.21 18.33
N SER A 485 -0.39 -11.10 18.25
CA SER A 485 -1.78 -10.82 18.64
C SER A 485 -1.89 -10.47 20.12
N PHE A 486 -1.17 -11.19 20.98
CA PHE A 486 -1.10 -10.93 22.41
C PHE A 486 -0.42 -9.59 22.71
N VAL A 487 0.74 -9.33 22.11
CA VAL A 487 1.46 -8.06 22.27
C VAL A 487 0.59 -6.88 21.81
N ALA A 488 -0.14 -7.02 20.70
CA ALA A 488 -1.07 -5.99 20.22
C ALA A 488 -2.17 -5.68 21.25
N LEU A 489 -2.75 -6.70 21.90
CA LEU A 489 -3.73 -6.50 22.98
C LEU A 489 -3.12 -5.77 24.19
N LEU A 490 -1.91 -6.15 24.60
CA LEU A 490 -1.19 -5.44 25.67
C LEU A 490 -0.94 -3.98 25.31
N MET A 491 -0.64 -3.68 24.03
CA MET A 491 -0.44 -2.30 23.57
C MET A 491 -1.74 -1.49 23.55
N ILE A 492 -2.87 -2.10 23.19
CA ILE A 492 -4.20 -1.47 23.28
C ILE A 492 -4.53 -1.17 24.75
N GLY A 493 -4.33 -2.15 25.64
CA GLY A 493 -4.50 -1.98 27.09
C GLY A 493 -3.61 -0.88 27.65
N PHE A 494 -2.32 -0.86 27.29
CA PHE A 494 -1.37 0.20 27.69
C PHE A 494 -1.79 1.59 27.19
N SER A 495 -2.30 1.68 25.95
CA SER A 495 -2.78 2.93 25.38
C SER A 495 -3.93 3.54 26.18
N SER A 496 -4.75 2.71 26.84
CA SER A 496 -5.87 3.19 27.66
C SER A 496 -5.41 4.03 28.86
N LEU A 497 -4.18 3.81 29.36
CA LEU A 497 -3.59 4.60 30.45
C LEU A 497 -3.47 6.09 30.13
N SER A 498 -3.40 6.45 28.84
CA SER A 498 -3.34 7.84 28.38
C SER A 498 -4.48 8.70 28.93
N ILE A 499 -5.67 8.12 29.14
CA ILE A 499 -6.86 8.81 29.66
C ILE A 499 -6.56 9.40 31.04
N PHE A 500 -5.88 8.65 31.92
CA PHE A 500 -5.53 9.10 33.27
C PHE A 500 -4.36 10.10 33.32
N PHE A 501 -3.68 10.31 32.18
CA PHE A 501 -2.54 11.21 32.06
C PHE A 501 -2.87 12.53 31.37
N VAL A 502 -4.10 12.69 30.88
CA VAL A 502 -4.57 13.94 30.28
C VAL A 502 -4.64 15.05 31.33
N ASN A 503 -4.19 16.25 30.97
CA ASN A 503 -4.25 17.45 31.79
C ASN A 503 -4.51 18.71 30.93
N LYS A 504 -4.72 19.87 31.58
CA LYS A 504 -5.03 21.14 30.91
C LYS A 504 -3.96 21.59 29.89
N LYS A 505 -2.71 21.12 29.99
CA LYS A 505 -1.63 21.50 29.06
C LYS A 505 -1.63 20.67 27.77
N ASN A 506 -2.11 19.44 27.81
CA ASN A 506 -2.00 18.48 26.71
C ASN A 506 -3.35 18.02 26.12
N TYR A 507 -4.48 18.33 26.77
CA TYR A 507 -5.81 17.86 26.35
C TYR A 507 -6.11 18.17 24.87
N ARG A 508 -5.65 19.30 24.34
CA ARG A 508 -5.89 19.66 22.93
C ARG A 508 -5.25 18.68 21.94
N ALA A 509 -4.04 18.19 22.25
CA ALA A 509 -3.36 17.24 21.38
C ALA A 509 -4.04 15.86 21.48
N VAL A 510 -4.33 15.40 22.69
CA VAL A 510 -5.03 14.13 22.90
C VAL A 510 -6.42 14.14 22.28
N ALA A 511 -7.18 15.23 22.45
CA ALA A 511 -8.49 15.40 21.83
C ALA A 511 -8.39 15.44 20.30
N PHE A 512 -7.37 16.07 19.71
CA PHE A 512 -7.18 16.09 18.26
C PHE A 512 -7.01 14.67 17.68
N PHE A 513 -6.08 13.89 18.23
CA PHE A 513 -5.84 12.51 17.76
C PHE A 513 -6.97 11.56 18.14
N GLY A 514 -7.52 11.70 19.35
CA GLY A 514 -8.66 10.93 19.84
C GLY A 514 -9.92 11.17 19.01
N LEU A 515 -10.21 12.41 18.63
CA LEU A 515 -11.34 12.74 17.75
C LEU A 515 -11.14 12.18 16.34
N SER A 516 -9.93 12.24 15.78
CA SER A 516 -9.60 11.60 14.50
C SER A 516 -9.85 10.09 14.55
N LEU A 517 -9.39 9.42 15.62
CA LEU A 517 -9.61 7.98 15.84
C LEU A 517 -11.10 7.64 15.97
N LEU A 518 -11.82 8.40 16.80
CA LEU A 518 -13.24 8.21 17.05
C LEU A 518 -14.07 8.39 15.77
N LEU A 519 -13.78 9.41 14.96
CA LEU A 519 -14.50 9.65 13.71
C LEU A 519 -14.29 8.50 12.72
N LEU A 520 -13.06 8.02 12.54
CA LEU A 520 -12.78 6.87 11.68
C LEU A 520 -13.51 5.61 12.17
N LEU A 521 -13.41 5.28 13.46
CA LEU A 521 -14.07 4.11 14.04
C LEU A 521 -15.60 4.19 13.93
N THR A 522 -16.19 5.35 14.26
CA THR A 522 -17.64 5.53 14.22
C THR A 522 -18.19 5.41 12.80
N MET A 523 -17.53 6.04 11.82
CA MET A 523 -17.91 5.90 10.42
C MET A 523 -17.76 4.47 9.92
N PHE A 524 -16.73 3.76 10.39
CA PHE A 524 -16.50 2.38 9.98
C PHE A 524 -17.51 1.40 10.58
N ILE A 525 -17.84 1.55 11.86
CA ILE A 525 -18.93 0.80 12.50
C ILE A 525 -20.25 1.09 11.78
N PHE A 526 -20.54 2.35 11.45
CA PHE A 526 -21.75 2.71 10.70
C PHE A 526 -21.78 2.05 9.32
N TYR A 527 -20.66 2.05 8.59
CA TYR A 527 -20.53 1.36 7.30
C TYR A 527 -20.83 -0.14 7.44
N ARG A 528 -20.26 -0.77 8.46
CA ARG A 528 -20.46 -2.18 8.79
C ARG A 528 -21.91 -2.50 9.21
N ILE A 529 -22.60 -1.60 9.91
CA ILE A 529 -24.02 -1.73 10.25
C ILE A 529 -24.89 -1.64 8.99
N ARG A 530 -24.54 -0.76 8.07
CA ARG A 530 -25.31 -0.57 6.82
C ARG A 530 -25.10 -1.71 5.83
N PHE A 531 -23.88 -2.24 5.75
CA PHE A 531 -23.49 -3.29 4.80
C PHE A 531 -22.80 -4.44 5.55
N PRO A 532 -23.58 -5.39 6.10
CA PRO A 532 -23.08 -6.37 7.04
C PRO A 532 -22.32 -7.54 6.40
N ALA A 533 -21.23 -7.24 5.68
CA ALA A 533 -20.31 -8.24 5.09
C ALA A 533 -18.97 -8.27 5.82
N ALA A 534 -18.42 -9.46 6.09
CA ALA A 534 -17.17 -9.65 6.83
C ALA A 534 -16.02 -8.81 6.25
N CYS A 535 -15.86 -8.83 4.92
CA CYS A 535 -14.86 -8.07 4.19
C CYS A 535 -14.95 -6.54 4.40
N ASN A 536 -16.13 -6.03 4.75
CA ASN A 536 -16.33 -4.61 5.07
C ASN A 536 -15.84 -4.23 6.47
N THR A 537 -15.20 -5.16 7.18
CA THR A 537 -14.62 -4.99 8.53
C THR A 537 -13.09 -4.96 8.52
N ASP A 538 -12.47 -5.07 7.34
CA ASP A 538 -11.01 -5.04 7.20
C ASP A 538 -10.42 -3.68 7.63
N PHE A 539 -9.39 -3.73 8.48
CA PHE A 539 -8.65 -2.57 8.97
C PHE A 539 -8.13 -1.63 7.86
N ARG A 540 -7.92 -2.12 6.63
CA ARG A 540 -7.49 -1.32 5.47
C ARG A 540 -8.36 -0.08 5.26
N TYR A 541 -9.66 -0.13 5.56
CA TYR A 541 -10.55 1.01 5.39
C TYR A 541 -10.29 2.15 6.39
N ILE A 542 -9.66 1.85 7.52
CA ILE A 542 -9.32 2.82 8.56
C ILE A 542 -7.85 2.75 8.98
N PHE A 543 -6.96 2.25 8.12
CA PHE A 543 -5.52 2.17 8.39
C PHE A 543 -4.93 3.51 8.89
N PRO A 544 -5.34 4.70 8.41
CA PRO A 544 -4.85 5.96 8.94
C PRO A 544 -5.14 6.19 10.42
N SER A 545 -6.07 5.45 11.04
CA SER A 545 -6.31 5.49 12.49
C SER A 545 -5.09 5.07 13.31
N LEU A 546 -4.17 4.29 12.72
CA LEU A 546 -2.92 3.87 13.32
C LEU A 546 -2.07 5.07 13.78
N ILE A 547 -2.12 6.21 13.09
CA ILE A 547 -1.35 7.41 13.51
C ILE A 547 -1.86 7.96 14.85
N SER A 548 -3.17 7.91 15.08
CA SER A 548 -3.79 8.36 16.32
C SER A 548 -3.47 7.37 17.44
N PHE A 549 -3.54 6.07 17.15
CA PHE A 549 -3.13 5.03 18.09
C PHE A 549 -1.65 5.19 18.50
N ALA A 550 -0.75 5.33 17.52
CA ALA A 550 0.67 5.56 17.75
C ALA A 550 0.94 6.82 18.59
N PHE A 551 0.23 7.91 18.32
CA PHE A 551 0.32 9.12 19.15
C PHE A 551 -0.12 8.87 20.59
N ILE A 552 -1.29 8.25 20.79
CA ILE A 552 -1.85 7.97 22.12
C ILE A 552 -0.90 7.08 22.92
N TYR A 553 -0.34 6.05 22.28
CA TYR A 553 0.66 5.16 22.85
C TYR A 553 1.94 5.91 23.27
N GLY A 554 2.52 6.68 22.35
CA GLY A 554 3.70 7.50 22.65
C GLY A 554 3.43 8.51 23.77
N PHE A 555 2.25 9.12 23.77
CA PHE A 555 1.83 10.07 24.80
C PHE A 555 1.77 9.42 26.18
N ALA A 556 1.26 8.19 26.30
CA ALA A 556 1.25 7.46 27.56
C ALA A 556 2.68 7.23 28.10
N ILE A 557 3.63 6.87 27.24
CA ILE A 557 5.05 6.72 27.60
C ILE A 557 5.66 8.05 28.05
N GLU A 558 5.38 9.15 27.33
CA GLU A 558 5.87 10.49 27.69
C GLU A 558 5.40 10.88 29.09
N LYS A 559 4.11 10.68 29.39
CA LYS A 559 3.54 11.05 30.68
C LYS A 559 3.95 10.12 31.81
N ALA A 560 4.11 8.83 31.56
CA ALA A 560 4.70 7.92 32.53
C ALA A 560 6.12 8.39 32.94
N GLY A 561 6.92 8.84 31.97
CA GLY A 561 8.24 9.43 32.25
C GLY A 561 8.18 10.73 33.04
N GLU A 562 7.28 11.66 32.69
CA GLU A 562 7.12 12.91 33.44
C GLU A 562 6.61 12.69 34.88
N LYS A 563 5.86 11.61 35.13
CA LYS A 563 5.36 11.23 36.46
C LYS A 563 6.31 10.31 37.24
N ASN A 564 7.53 10.06 36.76
CA ASN A 564 8.49 9.10 37.34
C ASN A 564 7.96 7.65 37.48
N LEU A 565 6.99 7.25 36.65
CA LEU A 565 6.51 5.88 36.55
C LEU A 565 7.44 5.07 35.61
N ILE A 566 8.67 4.84 36.07
CA ILE A 566 9.77 4.30 35.25
C ILE A 566 9.43 2.92 34.69
N LEU A 567 8.89 2.00 35.51
CA LEU A 567 8.50 0.66 35.07
C LEU A 567 7.42 0.71 33.98
N VAL A 568 6.40 1.55 34.14
CA VAL A 568 5.33 1.72 33.14
C VAL A 568 5.89 2.27 31.83
N ARG A 569 6.80 3.26 31.90
CA ARG A 569 7.46 3.83 30.73
C ARG A 569 8.25 2.78 29.95
N TYR A 570 9.07 1.99 30.64
CA TYR A 570 9.90 0.96 30.00
C TYR A 570 9.07 -0.22 29.51
N PHE A 571 8.01 -0.61 30.22
CA PHE A 571 7.07 -1.63 29.75
C PHE A 571 6.48 -1.24 28.39
N GLY A 572 5.98 -0.01 28.24
CA GLY A 572 5.49 0.50 26.96
C GLY A 572 6.59 0.54 25.87
N LEU A 573 7.81 0.93 26.20
CA LEU A 573 8.91 0.91 25.23
C LEU A 573 9.23 -0.52 24.76
N VAL A 574 9.30 -1.47 25.70
CA VAL A 574 9.59 -2.89 25.44
C VAL A 574 8.52 -3.50 24.54
N LEU A 575 7.23 -3.24 24.79
CA LEU A 575 6.15 -3.74 23.93
C LEU A 575 6.30 -3.27 22.47
N ALA A 576 6.64 -1.99 22.25
CA ALA A 576 6.82 -1.46 20.89
C ALA A 576 8.05 -2.06 20.19
N ILE A 577 9.15 -2.27 20.92
CA ILE A 577 10.34 -2.96 20.40
C ILE A 577 10.04 -4.43 20.10
N CYS A 578 9.36 -5.12 21.02
CA CYS A 578 8.98 -6.53 20.87
C CYS A 578 8.11 -6.73 19.64
N LEU A 579 7.05 -5.92 19.46
CA LEU A 579 6.22 -6.00 18.26
C LEU A 579 7.07 -5.78 16.99
N SER A 580 7.92 -4.75 16.97
CA SER A 580 8.75 -4.44 15.81
C SER A 580 9.70 -5.59 15.46
N LEU A 581 10.34 -6.22 16.46
CA LEU A 581 11.21 -7.38 16.25
C LEU A 581 10.41 -8.59 15.73
N LEU A 582 9.25 -8.88 16.33
CA LEU A 582 8.37 -9.96 15.88
C LEU A 582 7.93 -9.77 14.43
N VAL A 583 7.59 -8.54 14.02
CA VAL A 583 7.23 -8.21 12.63
C VAL A 583 8.39 -8.54 11.68
N ASN A 584 9.61 -8.11 12.01
CA ASN A 584 10.78 -8.38 11.17
C ASN A 584 11.03 -9.88 11.03
N VAL A 585 10.99 -10.64 12.13
CA VAL A 585 11.15 -12.10 12.11
C VAL A 585 10.02 -12.75 11.31
N PHE A 586 8.77 -12.35 11.52
CA PHE A 586 7.60 -12.88 10.83
C PHE A 586 7.73 -12.73 9.31
N PHE A 587 8.01 -11.54 8.80
CA PHE A 587 8.14 -11.35 7.35
C PHE A 587 9.43 -11.94 6.77
N PHE A 588 10.48 -12.15 7.58
CA PHE A 588 11.70 -12.81 7.14
C PHE A 588 11.54 -14.33 7.00
N VAL A 589 10.89 -15.00 7.96
CA VAL A 589 10.58 -16.44 7.88
C VAL A 589 9.61 -16.73 6.72
N ASN A 590 8.79 -15.75 6.33
CA ASN A 590 7.88 -15.86 5.20
C ASN A 590 8.48 -15.55 3.83
N ILE A 591 9.76 -15.15 3.73
CA ILE A 591 10.52 -15.14 2.46
C ILE A 591 10.64 -16.57 1.93
#